data_AF-A0A9W8WA63-F1
#
_entry.id   AF-A0A9W8WA63-F1
#
_cell.length_a   1.000
_cell.length_b   1.000
_cell.length_c   1.000
_cell.angle_alpha   90.00
_cell.angle_beta   90.00
_cell.angle_gamma   90.00
#
_symmetry.space_group_name_H-M   'P 1'
#
loop_
_entity.id
_entity.type
_entity.pdbx_description
1 polymer ?
#
loop_
_entity_poly.entity_id
_entity_poly.type
_entity_poly.pdbx_seq_one_letter_code
_entity_poly.pdbx_strand_id
1 'polypeptide(L)'
;MQPTEVDPVNPSLQFFLTTAMSKDQEFNETFKKGLEVRGEVLGEQYVTKAVESLQNEYWKPAQELITEYAWGTVWTRPGLDRKQRSLLTLAFLTAQKAYPELALHTKGALRNGLTEIEIREAILQSMIYLGVPVGIEAMRVTEKAIKEFKAENSAESSQAKSS
;
A
#
# COMPACT_ATOMS: atom_id res chain seq x y z
N MET A 1 -5.07 19.13 17.85
CA MET A 1 -4.66 18.81 16.48
C MET A 1 -5.94 18.40 15.75
N GLN A 2 -6.44 19.24 14.84
CA GLN A 2 -7.67 18.94 14.11
C GLN A 2 -7.41 17.75 13.15
N PRO A 3 -8.38 16.85 12.92
CA PRO A 3 -8.25 15.84 11.88
C PRO A 3 -8.07 16.55 10.56
N THR A 4 -6.97 16.28 9.85
CA THR A 4 -6.82 16.72 8.46
C THR A 4 -7.95 16.07 7.66
N GLU A 5 -8.76 16.93 7.06
CA GLU A 5 -9.80 16.59 6.10
C GLU A 5 -9.23 15.57 5.11
N VAL A 6 -9.85 14.39 5.04
CA VAL A 6 -9.46 13.34 4.08
C VAL A 6 -9.78 13.92 2.70
N ASP A 7 -8.75 14.10 1.87
CA ASP A 7 -8.92 14.60 0.50
C ASP A 7 -9.96 13.73 -0.21
N PRO A 8 -10.91 14.32 -0.96
CA PRO A 8 -11.96 13.55 -1.60
C PRO A 8 -11.35 12.51 -2.54
N VAL A 9 -11.77 11.25 -2.36
CA VAL A 9 -11.40 10.10 -3.21
C VAL A 9 -11.17 10.53 -4.65
N ASN A 10 -9.93 10.32 -5.13
CA ASN A 10 -9.49 10.69 -6.47
C ASN A 10 -10.55 10.30 -7.55
N PRO A 11 -10.98 11.24 -8.42
CA PRO A 11 -12.01 11.01 -9.43
C PRO A 11 -11.83 9.77 -10.33
N SER A 12 -10.59 9.34 -10.59
CA SER A 12 -10.32 8.13 -11.38
C SER A 12 -10.67 6.84 -10.64
N LEU A 13 -10.37 6.75 -9.34
CA LEU A 13 -10.83 5.68 -8.47
C LEU A 13 -12.35 5.69 -8.32
N GLN A 14 -12.99 6.86 -8.14
CA GLN A 14 -14.45 6.99 -8.11
C GLN A 14 -15.12 6.47 -9.39
N PHE A 15 -14.55 6.76 -10.55
CA PHE A 15 -15.05 6.26 -11.84
C PHE A 15 -14.94 4.73 -11.94
N PHE A 16 -13.82 4.14 -11.52
CA PHE A 16 -13.65 2.68 -11.50
C PHE A 16 -14.50 2.01 -10.43
N LEU A 17 -14.66 2.61 -9.26
CA LEU A 17 -15.60 2.16 -8.23
C LEU A 17 -17.02 2.14 -8.80
N THR A 18 -17.45 3.20 -9.48
CA THR A 18 -18.78 3.29 -10.08
C THR A 18 -18.98 2.31 -11.25
N THR A 19 -17.92 1.97 -11.99
CA THR A 19 -18.00 1.14 -13.20
C THR A 19 -17.79 -0.36 -12.93
N ALA A 20 -16.88 -0.71 -12.01
CA ALA A 20 -16.60 -2.09 -11.61
C ALA A 20 -17.61 -2.62 -10.56
N MET A 21 -18.29 -1.73 -9.85
CA MET A 21 -19.45 -2.09 -9.04
C MET A 21 -20.63 -2.33 -9.99
N SER A 22 -21.09 -3.58 -10.07
CA SER A 22 -22.41 -3.84 -10.65
C SER A 22 -23.44 -3.04 -9.87
N LYS A 23 -24.54 -2.65 -10.51
CA LYS A 23 -25.63 -1.85 -9.90
C LYS A 23 -26.26 -2.49 -8.66
N ASP A 24 -25.90 -3.74 -8.32
CA ASP A 24 -26.56 -4.56 -7.30
C ASP A 24 -25.66 -4.90 -6.09
N GLN A 25 -24.37 -4.49 -6.08
CA GLN A 25 -23.47 -4.79 -4.96
C GLN A 25 -23.20 -3.56 -4.08
N GLU A 26 -23.92 -3.46 -2.96
CA GLU A 26 -23.72 -2.41 -1.96
C GLU A 26 -22.61 -2.81 -0.98
N PHE A 27 -21.41 -2.26 -1.16
CA PHE A 27 -20.33 -2.39 -0.18
C PHE A 27 -20.56 -1.48 1.01
N ASN A 28 -20.27 -1.97 2.22
CA ASN A 28 -20.39 -1.19 3.44
C ASN A 28 -19.35 -0.04 3.51
N GLU A 29 -19.57 0.90 4.42
CA GLU A 29 -18.68 2.07 4.59
C GLU A 29 -17.24 1.70 4.96
N THR A 30 -17.03 0.60 5.68
CA THR A 30 -15.70 0.10 6.03
C THR A 30 -14.92 -0.31 4.79
N PHE A 31 -15.56 -1.01 3.85
CA PHE A 31 -14.96 -1.41 2.59
C PHE A 31 -14.59 -0.19 1.74
N LYS A 32 -15.49 0.79 1.60
CA LYS A 32 -15.24 2.03 0.83
C LYS A 32 -14.03 2.78 1.38
N LYS A 33 -14.00 2.99 2.70
CA LYS A 33 -12.85 3.61 3.39
C LYS A 33 -11.58 2.77 3.22
N GLY A 34 -11.71 1.45 3.23
CA GLY A 34 -10.60 0.54 2.97
C GLY A 34 -10.00 0.70 1.58
N LEU A 35 -10.83 0.86 0.54
CA LEU A 35 -10.32 1.07 -0.82
C LEU A 35 -9.57 2.39 -0.97
N GLU A 36 -10.06 3.46 -0.37
CA GLU A 36 -9.38 4.77 -0.36
C GLU A 36 -7.98 4.64 0.24
N VAL A 37 -7.89 4.13 1.47
CA VAL A 37 -6.60 3.94 2.16
C VAL A 37 -5.69 2.99 1.38
N ARG A 38 -6.23 1.90 0.85
CA ARG A 38 -5.45 0.93 0.07
C ARG A 38 -4.88 1.59 -1.18
N GLY A 39 -5.63 2.49 -1.82
CA GLY A 39 -5.21 3.28 -2.98
C GLY A 39 -4.07 4.24 -2.65
N GLU A 40 -4.21 5.01 -1.58
CA GLU A 40 -3.18 5.92 -1.08
C GLU A 40 -1.84 5.20 -0.84
N VAL A 41 -1.90 4.02 -0.22
CA VAL A 41 -0.70 3.29 0.19
C VAL A 41 -0.13 2.48 -0.98
N LEU A 42 -0.91 1.60 -1.61
CA LEU A 42 -0.37 0.66 -2.61
C LEU A 42 -0.23 1.29 -4.01
N GLY A 43 -0.90 2.42 -4.24
CA GLY A 43 -0.96 3.09 -5.54
C GLY A 43 -2.13 2.58 -6.37
N GLU A 44 -2.70 3.50 -7.15
CA GLU A 44 -3.94 3.30 -7.88
C GLU A 44 -3.89 2.12 -8.86
N GLN A 45 -2.85 2.03 -9.68
CA GLN A 45 -2.71 0.95 -10.67
C GLN A 45 -2.74 -0.45 -10.04
N TYR A 46 -2.21 -0.59 -8.82
CA TYR A 46 -2.24 -1.85 -8.10
C TYR A 46 -3.66 -2.16 -7.59
N VAL A 47 -4.34 -1.15 -7.04
CA VAL A 47 -5.68 -1.31 -6.48
C VAL A 47 -6.72 -1.55 -7.57
N THR A 48 -6.59 -0.95 -8.76
CA THR A 48 -7.48 -1.24 -9.90
C THR A 48 -7.48 -2.74 -10.23
N LYS A 49 -6.32 -3.38 -10.30
CA LYS A 49 -6.22 -4.84 -10.54
C LYS A 49 -6.84 -5.65 -9.40
N ALA A 50 -6.69 -5.19 -8.16
CA ALA A 50 -7.32 -5.84 -7.01
C ALA A 50 -8.85 -5.74 -7.07
N VAL A 51 -9.39 -4.59 -7.48
CA VAL A 51 -10.83 -4.37 -7.67
C VAL A 51 -11.38 -5.19 -8.84
N GLU A 52 -10.66 -5.28 -9.96
CA GLU A 52 -11.02 -6.16 -11.08
C GLU A 52 -11.18 -7.62 -10.64
N SER A 53 -10.34 -8.08 -9.70
CA SER A 53 -10.43 -9.44 -9.17
C SER A 53 -11.68 -9.72 -8.32
N LEU A 54 -12.47 -8.69 -7.95
CA LEU A 54 -13.79 -8.89 -7.33
C LEU A 54 -14.81 -9.54 -8.27
N GLN A 55 -14.59 -9.46 -9.58
CA GLN A 55 -15.43 -10.16 -10.57
C GLN A 55 -15.15 -11.67 -10.60
N ASN A 56 -14.09 -12.13 -9.94
CA ASN A 56 -13.74 -13.53 -9.81
C ASN A 56 -14.23 -14.06 -8.46
N GLU A 57 -15.21 -14.97 -8.48
CA GLU A 57 -15.80 -15.57 -7.26
C GLU A 57 -14.77 -16.21 -6.32
N TYR A 58 -13.66 -16.73 -6.86
CA TYR A 58 -12.60 -17.32 -6.05
C TYR A 58 -11.82 -16.25 -5.25
N TRP A 59 -11.54 -15.10 -5.88
CA TRP A 59 -10.74 -14.03 -5.25
C TRP A 59 -11.58 -13.04 -4.46
N LYS A 60 -12.86 -12.90 -4.79
CA LYS A 60 -13.78 -11.92 -4.19
C LYS A 60 -13.79 -11.96 -2.65
N PRO A 61 -13.96 -13.11 -1.96
CA PRO A 61 -13.98 -13.14 -0.50
C PRO A 61 -12.67 -12.65 0.12
N ALA A 62 -11.53 -12.95 -0.52
CA ALA A 62 -10.22 -12.52 -0.04
C ALA A 62 -10.04 -11.00 -0.20
N GLN A 63 -10.46 -10.43 -1.33
CA GLN A 63 -10.37 -8.98 -1.54
C GLN A 63 -11.30 -8.20 -0.62
N GLU A 64 -12.51 -8.70 -0.36
CA GLU A 64 -13.45 -8.12 0.60
C GLU A 64 -12.84 -8.13 2.01
N LEU A 65 -12.35 -9.28 2.46
CA LEU A 65 -11.72 -9.42 3.78
C LEU A 65 -10.52 -8.48 3.96
N ILE A 66 -9.59 -8.46 3.00
CA ILE A 66 -8.39 -7.63 3.07
C ILE A 66 -8.76 -6.15 3.06
N THR A 67 -9.67 -5.75 2.17
CA THR A 67 -10.08 -4.35 2.02
C THR A 67 -10.76 -3.83 3.27
N GLU A 68 -11.71 -4.59 3.84
CA GLU A 68 -12.39 -4.16 5.06
C GLU A 68 -11.47 -4.21 6.27
N TYR A 69 -10.88 -5.36 6.57
CA TYR A 69 -10.22 -5.55 7.85
C TYR A 69 -8.85 -4.89 7.89
N ALA A 70 -7.99 -5.12 6.89
CA ALA A 70 -6.68 -4.49 6.92
C ALA A 70 -6.85 -2.98 6.71
N TRP A 71 -7.44 -2.58 5.60
CA TRP A 71 -7.42 -1.19 5.16
C TRP A 71 -8.53 -0.35 5.80
N GLY A 72 -9.76 -0.85 5.83
CA GLY A 72 -10.93 -0.16 6.38
C GLY A 72 -10.95 -0.07 7.90
N THR A 73 -10.44 -1.08 8.61
CA THR A 73 -10.39 -1.09 10.08
C THR A 73 -9.00 -0.79 10.64
N VAL A 74 -8.03 -1.70 10.51
CA VAL A 74 -6.77 -1.60 11.28
C VAL A 74 -5.98 -0.36 10.88
N TRP A 75 -5.87 -0.09 9.59
CA TRP A 75 -5.14 1.06 9.07
C TRP A 75 -5.84 2.40 9.34
N THR A 76 -7.14 2.44 9.61
CA THR A 76 -7.86 3.70 9.89
C THR A 76 -7.97 4.03 11.38
N ARG A 77 -7.52 3.13 12.27
CA ARG A 77 -7.55 3.35 13.71
C ARG A 77 -6.62 4.50 14.14
N PRO A 78 -7.00 5.27 15.17
CA PRO A 78 -6.10 6.25 15.76
C PRO A 78 -4.95 5.57 16.52
N GLY A 79 -3.94 6.34 16.90
CA GLY A 79 -2.83 5.92 17.76
C GLY A 79 -1.51 5.73 17.03
N LEU A 80 -1.53 5.16 15.81
CA LEU A 80 -0.36 5.08 14.93
C LEU A 80 -0.64 5.79 13.61
N ASP A 81 0.30 6.66 13.21
CA ASP A 81 0.27 7.32 11.91
C ASP A 81 0.64 6.34 10.77
N ARG A 82 0.51 6.83 9.53
CA ARG A 82 0.81 6.04 8.32
C ARG A 82 2.27 5.60 8.26
N LYS A 83 3.21 6.45 8.68
CA LYS A 83 4.64 6.12 8.66
C LYS A 83 4.96 4.98 9.63
N GLN A 84 4.44 5.08 10.85
CA GLN A 84 4.62 4.07 11.89
C GLN A 84 4.02 2.72 11.47
N ARG A 85 2.83 2.73 10.88
CA ARG A 85 2.21 1.51 10.35
C ARG A 85 3.04 0.87 9.25
N SER A 86 3.52 1.67 8.29
CA SER A 86 4.41 1.19 7.24
C SER A 86 5.69 0.58 7.81
N LEU A 87 6.36 1.23 8.77
CA LEU A 87 7.56 0.69 9.43
C LEU A 87 7.30 -0.70 10.04
N LEU A 88 6.21 -0.84 10.78
CA LEU A 88 5.83 -2.14 11.38
C LEU A 88 5.55 -3.19 10.31
N THR A 89 4.80 -2.83 9.26
CA THR A 89 4.50 -3.74 8.16
C THR A 89 5.76 -4.23 7.45
N LEU A 90 6.74 -3.36 7.19
CA LEU A 90 8.02 -3.77 6.58
C LEU A 90 8.77 -4.78 7.46
N ALA A 91 8.81 -4.56 8.77
CA ALA A 91 9.42 -5.50 9.72
C ALA A 91 8.69 -6.85 9.75
N PHE A 92 7.35 -6.85 9.76
CA PHE A 92 6.55 -8.07 9.74
C PHE A 92 6.73 -8.88 8.45
N LEU A 93 6.71 -8.21 7.30
CA LEU A 93 6.88 -8.88 6.00
C LEU A 93 8.30 -9.43 5.83
N THR A 94 9.30 -8.73 6.38
CA THR A 94 10.68 -9.24 6.45
C THR A 94 10.77 -10.49 7.33
N ALA A 95 10.14 -10.49 8.50
CA ALA A 95 10.08 -11.66 9.39
C ALA A 95 9.39 -12.87 8.74
N GLN A 96 8.34 -12.62 7.96
CA GLN A 96 7.62 -13.64 7.21
C GLN A 96 8.35 -14.11 5.94
N LYS A 97 9.43 -13.41 5.52
CA LYS A 97 10.11 -13.61 4.23
C LYS A 97 9.15 -13.44 3.03
N ALA A 98 8.12 -12.62 3.21
CA ALA A 98 7.10 -12.33 2.20
C ALA A 98 7.60 -11.25 1.23
N TYR A 99 8.67 -11.55 0.49
CA TYR A 99 9.41 -10.55 -0.30
C TYR A 99 8.60 -9.83 -1.40
N PRO A 100 7.67 -10.48 -2.12
CA PRO A 100 6.81 -9.76 -3.07
C PRO A 100 5.98 -8.66 -2.38
N GLU A 101 5.41 -8.97 -1.21
CA GLU A 101 4.67 -8.00 -0.40
C GLU A 101 5.61 -6.95 0.20
N LEU A 102 6.82 -7.34 0.61
CA LEU A 102 7.82 -6.39 1.11
C LEU A 102 8.16 -5.33 0.05
N ALA A 103 8.36 -5.73 -1.21
CA ALA A 103 8.59 -4.79 -2.31
C ALA A 103 7.41 -3.84 -2.50
N LEU A 104 6.18 -4.37 -2.54
CA LEU A 104 4.96 -3.59 -2.67
C LEU A 104 4.81 -2.57 -1.53
N HIS A 105 4.94 -3.02 -0.29
CA HIS A 105 4.82 -2.18 0.90
C HIS A 105 6.01 -1.22 1.09
N THR A 106 7.17 -1.48 0.48
CA THR A 106 8.28 -0.51 0.43
C THR A 106 7.87 0.71 -0.39
N LYS A 107 7.25 0.52 -1.56
CA LYS A 107 6.71 1.65 -2.36
C LYS A 107 5.62 2.39 -1.59
N GLY A 108 4.73 1.66 -0.91
CA GLY A 108 3.71 2.29 -0.08
C GLY A 108 4.24 3.04 1.13
N ALA A 109 5.33 2.57 1.72
CA ALA A 109 6.01 3.29 2.79
C ALA A 109 6.58 4.64 2.31
N LEU A 110 7.15 4.69 1.11
CA LEU A 110 7.61 5.93 0.48
C LEU A 110 6.45 6.90 0.22
N ARG A 111 5.30 6.41 -0.29
CA ARG A 111 4.08 7.23 -0.46
C ARG A 111 3.57 7.80 0.85
N ASN A 112 3.66 7.03 1.93
CA ASN A 112 3.33 7.48 3.29
C ASN A 112 4.36 8.44 3.90
N GLY A 113 5.45 8.77 3.18
CA GLY A 113 6.45 9.74 3.61
C GLY A 113 7.61 9.16 4.42
N LEU A 114 7.83 7.84 4.41
CA LEU A 114 9.12 7.30 4.85
C LEU A 114 10.22 7.72 3.87
N THR A 115 11.38 8.00 4.43
CA THR A 115 12.62 8.17 3.69
C THR A 115 13.28 6.81 3.45
N GLU A 116 14.17 6.76 2.45
CA GLU A 116 15.03 5.59 2.21
C GLU A 116 15.89 5.25 3.43
N ILE A 117 16.28 6.26 4.20
CA ILE A 117 17.05 6.08 5.43
C ILE A 117 16.19 5.35 6.46
N GLU A 118 14.97 5.82 6.73
CA GLU A 118 14.05 5.16 7.69
C GLU A 118 13.77 3.70 7.30
N ILE A 119 13.56 3.43 6.01
CA ILE A 119 13.36 2.06 5.49
C ILE A 119 14.62 1.22 5.72
N ARG A 120 15.80 1.73 5.35
CA ARG A 120 17.07 1.03 5.54
C ARG A 120 17.32 0.68 7.00
N GLU A 121 17.12 1.62 7.92
CA GLU A 121 17.32 1.37 9.36
C GLU A 121 16.36 0.29 9.89
N ALA A 122 15.11 0.27 9.41
CA ALA A 122 14.16 -0.78 9.77
C ALA A 122 14.64 -2.18 9.31
N ILE A 123 15.17 -2.29 8.09
CA ILE A 123 15.68 -3.56 7.57
C ILE A 123 16.98 -3.98 8.28
N LEU A 124 17.86 -3.03 8.61
CA LEU A 124 19.06 -3.31 9.41
C LEU A 124 18.70 -3.83 10.80
N GLN A 125 17.71 -3.21 11.47
CA GLN A 125 17.18 -3.72 12.73
C GLN A 125 16.66 -5.15 12.56
N SER A 126 15.81 -5.39 11.55
CA SER A 126 15.29 -6.72 11.24
C SER A 126 16.38 -7.76 10.96
N MET A 127 17.47 -7.39 10.29
CA MET A 127 18.60 -8.27 9.98
C MET A 127 19.24 -8.88 11.24
N ILE A 128 19.38 -8.09 12.30
CA ILE A 128 20.03 -8.56 13.53
C ILE A 128 19.15 -9.57 14.28
N TYR A 129 17.84 -9.35 14.32
CA TYR A 129 16.92 -10.24 15.04
C TYR A 129 16.46 -11.46 14.23
N LEU A 130 16.44 -11.36 12.90
CA LEU A 130 15.97 -12.43 12.01
C LEU A 130 17.10 -13.20 11.32
N GLY A 131 18.34 -12.76 11.52
CA GLY A 131 19.54 -13.34 10.93
C GLY A 131 19.95 -12.66 9.61
N VAL A 132 21.26 -12.60 9.41
CA VAL A 132 21.90 -11.95 8.26
C VAL A 132 21.33 -12.41 6.91
N PRO A 133 21.06 -13.71 6.65
CA PRO A 133 20.52 -14.14 5.36
C PRO A 133 19.16 -13.52 5.02
N VAL A 134 18.27 -13.40 6.00
CA VAL A 134 16.93 -12.77 5.82
C VAL A 134 17.09 -11.28 5.56
N GLY A 135 17.92 -10.60 6.35
CA GLY A 135 18.15 -9.18 6.17
C GLY A 135 18.80 -8.83 4.84
N ILE A 136 19.78 -9.60 4.37
CA ILE A 136 20.42 -9.35 3.07
C ILE A 136 19.43 -9.48 1.93
N GLU A 137 18.52 -10.45 1.97
CA GLU A 137 17.48 -10.57 0.94
C GLU A 137 16.48 -9.41 1.02
N ALA A 138 16.06 -9.03 2.23
CA ALA A 138 15.20 -7.87 2.43
C ALA A 138 15.84 -6.55 1.95
N MET A 139 17.16 -6.39 2.13
CA MET A 139 17.92 -5.25 1.60
C MET A 139 17.86 -5.19 0.07
N ARG A 140 18.04 -6.32 -0.63
CA ARG A 140 17.94 -6.36 -2.10
C ARG A 140 16.54 -6.00 -2.59
N VAL A 141 15.52 -6.56 -1.94
CA VAL A 141 14.11 -6.35 -2.28
C VAL A 141 13.72 -4.88 -2.11
N THR A 142 14.08 -4.29 -0.96
CA THR A 142 13.76 -2.89 -0.66
C THR A 142 14.55 -1.92 -1.53
N GLU A 143 15.84 -2.17 -1.77
CA GLU A 143 16.65 -1.36 -2.71
C GLU A 143 16.06 -1.36 -4.12
N LYS A 144 15.67 -2.53 -4.63
CA LYS A 144 15.03 -2.65 -5.94
C LYS A 144 13.72 -1.86 -6.00
N ALA A 145 12.84 -2.06 -5.01
CA ALA A 145 11.54 -1.38 -4.96
C ALA A 145 11.69 0.15 -4.87
N ILE A 146 12.67 0.63 -4.11
CA ILE A 146 13.02 2.06 -4.01
C ILE A 146 13.47 2.62 -5.37
N LYS A 147 14.36 1.91 -6.08
CA LYS A 147 14.84 2.33 -7.41
C LYS A 147 13.69 2.42 -8.42
N GLU A 148 12.82 1.41 -8.43
CA GLU A 148 11.63 1.40 -9.29
C GLU A 148 10.70 2.56 -8.97
N PHE A 149 10.39 2.80 -7.69
CA PHE A 149 9.54 3.91 -7.26
C PHE A 149 10.10 5.27 -7.72
N LYS A 150 11.41 5.49 -7.55
CA LYS A 150 12.07 6.72 -8.03
C LYS A 150 11.98 6.88 -9.55
N ALA A 151 12.15 5.80 -10.30
CA ALA A 151 12.05 5.83 -11.76
C ALA A 151 10.63 6.17 -12.23
N GLU A 152 9.61 5.54 -11.63
CA GLU A 152 8.18 5.79 -11.88
C GLU A 152 7.85 7.28 -11.66
N ASN A 153 8.21 7.84 -10.50
CA ASN A 153 7.91 9.25 -10.17
C ASN A 153 8.72 10.26 -11.01
N SER A 154 9.94 9.90 -11.43
CA SER A 154 10.75 10.75 -12.30
C SER A 154 10.15 10.84 -13.72
N ALA A 155 9.62 9.73 -14.23
CA ALA A 155 8.96 9.67 -15.54
C ALA A 155 7.65 10.48 -15.56
N GLU A 156 6.83 10.36 -14.51
CA GLU A 156 5.58 11.13 -14.36
C GLU A 156 5.85 12.64 -14.32
N SER A 157 6.86 13.07 -13.55
CA SER A 157 7.24 14.49 -13.48
C SER A 157 7.75 15.08 -14.80
N SER A 158 8.25 14.22 -15.70
CA SER A 158 8.73 14.62 -17.03
C SER A 158 7.58 14.71 -18.03
N GLN A 159 6.61 13.78 -17.97
CA GLN A 159 5.40 13.81 -18.81
C GLN A 159 4.50 15.00 -18.46
N ALA A 160 4.30 15.30 -17.17
CA ALA A 160 3.48 16.42 -16.70
C ALA A 160 4.04 17.80 -17.08
N LYS A 161 5.34 17.93 -17.37
CA LYS A 161 5.97 19.17 -17.87
C LYS A 161 5.89 19.33 -19.39
N SER A 162 5.51 18.27 -20.11
CA SER A 162 5.41 18.23 -21.57
C SER A 162 3.98 18.33 -22.11
N SER A 163 2.99 18.33 -21.20
CA SER A 163 1.56 18.54 -21.47
C SER A 163 1.16 19.95 -21.03
#